data_AF-A0A143CF21-F1
#
_entry.id   AF-A0A143CF21-F1
#
_cell.length_a   1.000
_cell.length_b   1.000
_cell.length_c   1.000
_cell.angle_alpha   90.00
_cell.angle_beta   90.00
_cell.angle_gamma   90.00
#
_symmetry.space_group_name_H-M   'P 1'
#
loop_
_entity.id
_entity.type
_entity.pdbx_description
1 polymer ?
#
loop_
_entity_poly.entity_id
_entity_poly.type
_entity_poly.pdbx_seq_one_letter_code
_entity_poly.pdbx_strand_id
1 'polypeptide(L)'
;MAPTAGPEVELNARDWCAGHRHEQRVTEALWDLKSPTPTEVRTILNDLGYIDERIHGLRRSGTTTRFSLDLRDRGGRLCMAGSAAGTRTVVDMCVAPATGPFVPGQRKR
;
A
#
# COMPACT_ATOMS: atom_id res chain seq x y z
N MET A 1 12.69 -31.26 4.12
CA MET A 1 12.33 -30.27 5.16
C MET A 1 11.48 -29.21 4.49
N ALA A 2 10.22 -29.07 4.91
CA ALA A 2 9.38 -27.95 4.50
C ALA A 2 9.91 -26.66 5.16
N PRO A 3 9.81 -25.48 4.52
CA PRO A 3 10.15 -24.24 5.20
C PRO A 3 9.07 -23.96 6.23
N THR A 4 9.43 -24.00 7.51
CA THR A 4 8.57 -23.57 8.61
C THR A 4 8.34 -22.07 8.42
N ALA A 5 7.12 -21.68 8.06
CA ALA A 5 6.68 -20.30 8.16
C ALA A 5 6.95 -19.86 9.61
N GLY A 6 7.88 -18.90 9.79
CA GLY A 6 8.06 -18.23 11.07
C GLY A 6 6.76 -17.56 11.52
N PRO A 7 6.67 -17.09 12.77
CA PRO A 7 5.46 -16.44 13.27
C PRO A 7 5.06 -15.34 12.27
N GLU A 8 3.81 -15.39 11.84
CA GLU A 8 3.21 -14.39 10.98
C GLU A 8 3.41 -13.04 11.67
N VAL A 9 4.41 -12.28 11.22
CA VAL A 9 4.78 -11.05 11.91
C VAL A 9 3.62 -10.09 11.72
N GLU A 10 2.99 -9.69 12.82
CA GLU A 10 1.83 -8.81 12.78
C GLU A 10 2.22 -7.33 12.89
N LEU A 11 1.32 -6.45 12.44
CA LEU A 11 1.40 -5.02 12.72
C LEU A 11 1.19 -4.79 14.21
N ASN A 12 1.99 -3.90 14.81
CA ASN A 12 1.76 -3.47 16.18
C ASN A 12 0.56 -2.48 16.24
N ALA A 13 0.07 -2.17 17.44
CA ALA A 13 -1.08 -1.28 17.62
C ALA A 13 -0.88 0.13 17.00
N ARG A 14 0.35 0.64 17.00
CA ARG A 14 0.67 1.94 16.37
C ARG A 14 0.56 1.85 14.85
N ASP A 15 1.08 0.78 14.25
CA ASP A 15 0.99 0.51 12.82
C ASP A 15 -0.47 0.35 12.39
N TRP A 16 -1.31 -0.35 13.17
CA TRP A 16 -2.76 -0.46 12.90
C TRP A 16 -3.48 0.89 12.94
N CYS A 17 -3.30 1.67 14.01
CA CYS A 17 -3.92 3.00 14.13
C CYS A 17 -3.47 3.96 13.02
N ALA A 18 -2.19 3.91 12.64
CA ALA A 18 -1.70 4.69 11.51
C ALA A 18 -2.28 4.19 10.18
N GLY A 19 -2.30 2.87 9.99
CA GLY A 19 -2.77 2.20 8.79
C GLY A 19 -4.20 2.59 8.40
N HIS A 20 -5.16 2.53 9.33
CA HIS A 20 -6.53 2.93 9.05
C HIS A 20 -6.67 4.39 8.57
N ARG A 21 -5.88 5.32 9.12
CA ARG A 21 -5.89 6.72 8.67
C ARG A 21 -5.33 6.87 7.26
N HIS A 22 -4.26 6.15 6.95
CA HIS A 22 -3.68 6.18 5.61
C HIS A 22 -4.58 5.50 4.58
N GLU A 23 -5.19 4.38 4.94
CA GLU A 23 -6.14 3.62 4.11
C GLU A 23 -7.32 4.49 3.69
N GLN A 24 -7.97 5.15 4.65
CA GLN A 24 -9.07 6.07 4.37
C GLN A 24 -8.63 7.19 3.43
N ARG A 25 -7.53 7.87 3.75
CA ARG A 25 -7.02 9.01 2.97
C ARG A 25 -6.69 8.64 1.52
N VAL A 26 -6.08 7.47 1.31
CA VAL A 26 -5.73 7.01 -0.04
C VAL A 26 -6.95 6.51 -0.79
N THR A 27 -7.87 5.81 -0.12
CA THR A 27 -9.12 5.36 -0.73
C THR A 27 -9.94 6.55 -1.22
N GLU A 28 -10.14 7.57 -0.38
CA GLU A 28 -10.90 8.77 -0.73
C GLU A 28 -10.30 9.50 -1.94
N ALA A 29 -8.97 9.67 -1.97
CA ALA A 29 -8.30 10.38 -3.05
C ALA A 29 -8.31 9.63 -4.40
N LEU A 30 -8.35 8.30 -4.37
CA LEU A 30 -8.36 7.45 -5.56
C LEU A 30 -9.76 6.95 -5.95
N TRP A 31 -10.77 7.31 -5.16
CA TRP A 31 -12.15 6.92 -5.40
C TRP A 31 -12.64 7.51 -6.73
N ASP A 32 -13.49 6.77 -7.44
CA ASP A 32 -14.11 7.18 -8.70
C ASP A 32 -13.17 7.52 -9.88
N LEU A 33 -11.86 7.40 -9.71
CA LEU A 33 -10.91 7.48 -10.82
C LEU A 33 -11.15 6.31 -11.79
N LYS A 34 -11.78 6.62 -12.93
CA LYS A 34 -12.09 5.63 -13.96
C LYS A 34 -10.84 5.37 -14.79
N SER A 35 -10.25 4.20 -14.59
CA SER A 35 -9.12 3.74 -15.39
C SER A 35 -7.89 4.67 -15.34
N PRO A 36 -7.38 5.01 -14.13
CA PRO A 36 -6.27 5.93 -13.98
C PRO A 36 -4.97 5.32 -14.48
N THR A 37 -4.09 6.13 -15.04
CA THR A 37 -2.74 5.76 -15.46
C THR A 37 -1.81 5.66 -14.25
N PRO A 38 -0.67 4.94 -14.37
CA PRO A 38 0.34 4.92 -13.31
C PRO A 38 0.85 6.32 -12.93
N THR A 39 0.93 7.23 -13.91
CA THR A 39 1.34 8.62 -13.68
C THR A 39 0.29 9.38 -12.88
N GLU A 40 -0.99 9.29 -13.22
CA GLU A 40 -2.07 9.94 -12.46
C GLU A 40 -2.12 9.45 -11.01
N VAL A 41 -2.01 8.13 -10.79
CA VAL A 41 -1.97 7.59 -9.42
C VAL A 41 -0.73 8.09 -8.68
N ARG A 42 0.44 8.15 -9.32
CA ARG A 42 1.67 8.72 -8.72
C ARG A 42 1.46 10.17 -8.30
N THR A 43 0.94 11.01 -9.19
CA THR A 43 0.70 12.44 -8.92
C THR A 43 -0.20 12.61 -7.70
N ILE A 44 -1.32 11.89 -7.65
CA ILE A 44 -2.25 12.00 -6.51
C ILE A 44 -1.60 11.54 -5.20
N LEU A 45 -0.81 10.46 -5.22
CA LEU A 45 -0.09 10.00 -4.03
C LEU A 45 0.98 11.02 -3.59
N ASN A 46 1.68 11.65 -4.53
CA ASN A 46 2.62 12.73 -4.26
C ASN A 46 1.92 13.96 -3.68
N ASP A 47 0.73 14.33 -4.16
CA ASP A 47 -0.09 15.43 -3.62
C ASP A 47 -0.58 15.16 -2.20
N LEU A 48 -0.76 13.87 -1.84
CA LEU A 48 -0.98 13.45 -0.45
C LEU A 48 0.31 13.45 0.39
N GLY A 49 1.47 13.74 -0.18
CA GLY A 49 2.75 13.81 0.52
C GLY A 49 3.46 12.46 0.67
N TYR A 50 3.04 11.41 -0.04
CA TYR A 50 3.86 10.21 -0.18
C TYR A 50 4.96 10.52 -1.20
N ILE A 51 6.22 10.52 -0.78
CA ILE A 51 7.35 10.76 -1.69
C ILE A 51 7.57 9.55 -2.62
N ASP A 52 8.19 9.79 -3.78
CA ASP A 52 8.38 8.77 -4.81
C ASP A 52 9.10 7.50 -4.30
N GLU A 53 10.03 7.65 -3.35
CA GLU A 53 10.76 6.52 -2.73
C GLU A 53 9.85 5.59 -1.92
N ARG A 54 8.67 6.05 -1.50
CA ARG A 54 7.67 5.23 -0.80
C ARG A 54 6.64 4.62 -1.75
N ILE A 55 6.62 5.02 -3.03
CA ILE A 55 5.63 4.57 -4.00
C ILE A 55 6.24 3.49 -4.90
N HIS A 56 5.72 2.27 -4.78
CA HIS A 56 6.25 1.10 -5.46
C HIS A 56 5.19 0.41 -6.32
N GLY A 57 5.65 -0.42 -7.27
CA GLY A 57 4.79 -1.36 -7.98
C GLY A 57 3.71 -0.73 -8.86
N LEU A 58 3.83 0.56 -9.19
CA LEU A 58 2.89 1.27 -10.05
C LEU A 58 2.80 0.61 -11.42
N ARG A 59 1.70 -0.09 -11.68
CA ARG A 59 1.47 -0.82 -12.92
C ARG A 59 0.00 -0.85 -13.28
N ARG A 60 -0.30 -0.61 -14.55
CA ARG A 60 -1.63 -0.74 -15.12
C ARG A 60 -1.88 -2.16 -15.64
N SER A 61 -3.10 -2.65 -15.41
CA SER A 61 -3.63 -3.89 -15.96
C SER A 61 -5.09 -3.64 -16.36
N GLY A 62 -5.35 -3.55 -17.66
CA GLY A 62 -6.66 -3.13 -18.18
C GLY A 62 -7.03 -1.73 -17.68
N THR A 63 -8.16 -1.64 -16.97
CA THR A 63 -8.68 -0.41 -16.38
C THR A 63 -8.29 -0.20 -14.92
N THR A 64 -7.38 -1.02 -14.40
CA THR A 64 -6.95 -0.94 -13.00
C THR A 64 -5.48 -0.55 -12.93
N THR A 65 -5.15 0.38 -12.03
CA THR A 65 -3.76 0.66 -11.67
C THR A 65 -3.47 0.19 -10.26
N ARG A 66 -2.47 -0.69 -10.13
CA ARG A 66 -2.00 -1.24 -8.87
C ARG A 66 -0.80 -0.47 -8.37
N PHE A 67 -0.63 -0.40 -7.06
CA PHE A 67 0.49 0.24 -6.39
C PHE A 67 0.74 -0.38 -5.01
N SER A 68 1.86 -0.03 -4.41
CA SER A 68 2.16 -0.31 -3.01
C SER A 68 2.81 0.92 -2.37
N LEU A 69 2.53 1.14 -1.09
CA LEU A 69 3.09 2.22 -0.29
C LEU A 69 3.96 1.64 0.83
N ASP A 70 5.20 2.10 0.93
CA ASP A 70 6.10 1.84 2.04
C ASP A 70 5.84 2.85 3.17
N LEU A 71 5.18 2.41 4.23
CA LEU A 71 4.83 3.26 5.38
C LEU A 71 5.62 2.86 6.62
N ARG A 72 6.77 2.19 6.44
CA ARG A 72 7.67 1.88 7.54
C ARG A 72 8.16 3.20 8.15
N ASP A 73 7.79 3.43 9.41
CA ASP A 73 8.21 4.57 10.20
C ASP A 73 8.82 4.08 11.52
N ARG A 74 9.97 4.61 11.91
CA ARG A 74 10.67 4.29 13.17
C ARG A 74 10.72 2.79 13.52
N GLY A 75 11.06 1.95 12.54
CA GLY A 75 11.13 0.49 12.70
C GLY A 75 9.79 -0.25 12.61
N GLY A 76 8.71 0.45 12.22
CA GLY A 76 7.41 -0.13 11.90
C GLY A 76 7.44 -0.99 10.64
N ARG A 77 6.35 -1.73 10.42
CA ARG A 77 6.23 -2.71 9.34
C ARG A 77 5.07 -2.45 8.40
N LEU A 78 4.37 -1.34 8.61
CA LEU A 78 3.20 -0.98 7.84
C LEU A 78 3.54 -0.80 6.35
N CYS A 79 2.78 -1.46 5.50
CA CYS A 79 2.66 -1.11 4.10
C CYS A 79 1.19 -1.04 3.70
N MET A 80 0.91 -0.49 2.52
CA MET A 80 -0.40 -0.61 1.89
C MET A 80 -0.27 -1.14 0.48
N ALA A 81 -1.23 -1.97 0.08
CA ALA A 81 -1.39 -2.46 -1.28
C ALA A 81 -2.70 -1.91 -1.85
N GLY A 82 -2.63 -1.24 -2.99
CA GLY A 82 -3.77 -0.56 -3.56
C GLY A 82 -4.04 -0.93 -5.01
N SER A 83 -5.30 -0.78 -5.40
CA SER A 83 -5.84 -1.02 -6.73
C SER A 83 -6.87 0.06 -7.03
N ALA A 84 -6.52 1.04 -7.87
CA ALA A 84 -7.43 2.11 -8.29
C ALA A 84 -8.23 1.69 -9.53
N ALA A 85 -9.56 1.67 -9.40
CA ALA A 85 -10.49 1.16 -10.42
C ALA A 85 -11.91 1.73 -10.27
N GLY A 86 -12.04 3.05 -10.14
CA GLY A 86 -13.33 3.72 -9.91
C GLY A 86 -13.94 3.37 -8.56
N THR A 87 -15.23 3.02 -8.52
CA THR A 87 -15.90 2.55 -7.30
C THR A 87 -15.41 1.20 -6.79
N ARG A 88 -14.53 0.51 -7.54
CA ARG A 88 -13.86 -0.73 -7.13
C ARG A 88 -12.44 -0.47 -6.61
N THR A 89 -12.12 0.77 -6.25
CA THR A 89 -10.86 1.10 -5.61
C THR A 89 -10.77 0.35 -4.28
N VAL A 90 -9.68 -0.38 -4.08
CA VAL A 90 -9.39 -1.13 -2.84
C VAL A 90 -8.00 -0.77 -2.38
N VAL A 91 -7.85 -0.45 -1.10
CA VAL A 91 -6.58 -0.19 -0.43
C VAL A 91 -6.59 -1.00 0.85
N ASP A 92 -5.62 -1.88 1.04
CA ASP A 92 -5.52 -2.69 2.26
C ASP A 92 -4.14 -2.54 2.88
N MET A 93 -4.07 -2.74 4.20
CA MET A 93 -2.82 -2.84 4.92
C MET A 93 -2.10 -4.16 4.60
N CYS A 94 -0.78 -4.11 4.62
CA CYS A 94 0.10 -5.27 4.53
C CYS A 94 1.27 -5.13 5.51
N VAL A 95 2.03 -6.22 5.69
CA VAL A 95 3.23 -6.24 6.52
C VAL A 95 4.48 -6.33 5.65
N ALA A 96 5.38 -5.36 5.75
CA ALA A 96 6.69 -5.39 5.13
C ALA A 96 7.79 -5.73 6.14
N PRO A 97 8.95 -6.26 5.70
CA PRO A 97 10.13 -6.36 6.55
C PRO A 97 10.51 -4.98 7.14
N ALA A 98 10.75 -4.92 8.45
CA ALA A 98 11.07 -3.66 9.16
C ALA A 98 12.35 -2.99 8.63
N THR A 99 13.28 -3.78 8.10
CA THR A 99 14.58 -3.34 7.59
C THR A 99 14.86 -3.97 6.22
N GLY A 100 15.79 -3.37 5.48
CA GLY A 100 16.18 -3.84 4.15
C GLY A 100 15.22 -3.38 3.03
N PRO A 101 15.36 -3.96 1.82
CA PRO A 101 14.56 -3.61 0.66
C PRO A 101 13.07 -3.72 0.94
N PHE A 102 12.28 -2.82 0.35
CA PHE A 102 10.83 -2.90 0.43
C PHE A 102 10.32 -4.10 -0.36
N VAL A 103 9.64 -5.01 0.34
CA VAL A 103 8.88 -6.11 -0.25
C VAL A 103 7.50 -6.07 0.40
N PRO A 104 6.43 -5.72 -0.35
CA PRO A 104 5.09 -5.71 0.23
C PRO A 104 4.70 -7.13 0.62
N GLY A 105 4.24 -7.32 1.86
CA GLY A 105 3.70 -8.59 2.31
C GLY A 105 2.42 -8.96 1.58
N GLN A 106 1.99 -10.21 1.74
CA GLN A 106 0.68 -10.62 1.23
C GLN A 106 -0.42 -9.84 1.96
N ARG A 107 -1.50 -9.54 1.23
CA ARG A 107 -2.69 -8.87 1.80
C ARG A 107 -3.23 -9.73 2.93
N LYS A 108 -3.40 -9.18 4.13
CA LYS A 108 -4.25 -9.83 5.13
C LYS A 108 -5.69 -9.66 4.61
N ARG A 109 -6.31 -10.77 4.22
CA ARG A 109 -7.71 -10.84 3.79
C ARG A 109 -8.63 -10.82 5.00
#